data_AF-A0A1G3FHM3-F1
#
_entry.id   AF-A0A1G3FHM3-F1
#
_cell.length_a   1.000
_cell.length_b   1.000
_cell.length_c   1.000
_cell.angle_alpha   90.00
_cell.angle_beta   90.00
_cell.angle_gamma   90.00
#
_symmetry.space_group_name_H-M   'P 1'
#
loop_
_entity.id
_entity.type
_entity.pdbx_description
1 polymer ?
#
loop_
_entity_poly.entity_id
_entity_poly.type
_entity_poly.pdbx_seq_one_letter_code
_entity_poly.pdbx_strand_id
1 'polypeptide(L)'
;MGMKFSGGETGPEALLQASEDLYRDIALELAAATQRLREGELDEVKAAVKAVKDLREAFQIVMDERTRVDKLRKQVAGAAAGGTGELDFAAARAEIGRRLARLRDAGGGG
;
A
#
# COMPACT_ATOMS: atom_id res chain seq x y z
N MET A 1 -25.13 -9.25 -15.15
CA MET A 1 -24.37 -9.93 -14.08
C MET A 1 -23.82 -8.85 -13.15
N GLY A 2 -24.51 -8.55 -12.05
CA GLY A 2 -24.08 -7.50 -11.11
C GLY A 2 -23.15 -8.10 -10.07
N MET A 3 -21.86 -7.78 -10.14
CA MET A 3 -20.88 -8.20 -9.12
C MET A 3 -21.08 -7.34 -7.87
N LYS A 4 -21.62 -7.95 -6.81
CA LYS A 4 -21.65 -7.37 -5.47
C LYS A 4 -20.27 -7.54 -4.84
N PHE A 5 -19.59 -6.43 -4.56
CA PHE A 5 -18.31 -6.40 -3.84
C PHE A 5 -18.59 -6.38 -2.34
N SER A 6 -18.36 -7.51 -1.67
CA SER A 6 -18.50 -7.70 -0.23
C SER A 6 -17.14 -7.46 0.42
N GLY A 7 -17.04 -6.45 1.29
CA GLY A 7 -15.81 -5.84 1.80
C GLY A 7 -14.94 -6.67 2.77
N GLY A 8 -14.74 -7.97 2.51
CA GLY A 8 -13.78 -8.81 3.24
C GLY A 8 -12.71 -9.47 2.36
N GLU A 9 -13.05 -9.83 1.13
CA GLU A 9 -12.16 -10.55 0.19
C GLU A 9 -11.75 -9.69 -1.03
N THR A 10 -12.30 -8.48 -1.12
CA THR A 10 -12.05 -7.49 -2.17
C THR A 10 -11.55 -6.17 -1.56
N GLY A 11 -10.63 -6.27 -0.60
CA GLY A 11 -9.97 -5.11 -0.02
C GLY A 11 -9.00 -4.45 -1.01
N PRO A 12 -8.56 -3.20 -0.74
CA PRO A 12 -7.55 -2.52 -1.55
C PRO A 12 -6.28 -3.35 -1.78
N GLU A 13 -5.92 -4.20 -0.80
CA GLU A 13 -4.77 -5.11 -0.87
C GLU A 13 -4.99 -6.28 -1.84
N ALA A 14 -6.19 -6.83 -1.93
CA ALA A 14 -6.51 -7.90 -2.88
C ALA A 14 -6.50 -7.38 -4.32
N LEU A 15 -7.02 -6.17 -4.54
CA LEU A 15 -6.99 -5.51 -5.85
C LEU A 15 -5.55 -5.19 -6.27
N LEU A 16 -4.72 -4.80 -5.32
CA LEU A 16 -3.30 -4.54 -5.55
C LEU A 16 -2.54 -5.82 -5.88
N GLN A 17 -2.75 -6.91 -5.14
CA GLN A 17 -2.10 -8.19 -5.43
C GLN A 17 -2.47 -8.68 -6.83
N ALA A 18 -3.74 -8.59 -7.20
CA ALA A 18 -4.20 -8.93 -8.55
C ALA A 18 -3.54 -8.04 -9.63
N SER A 19 -3.30 -6.76 -9.33
CA SER A 19 -2.58 -5.85 -10.22
C SER A 19 -1.10 -6.22 -10.35
N GLU A 20 -0.44 -6.58 -9.24
CA GLU A 20 0.95 -7.05 -9.24
C GLU A 20 1.13 -8.34 -10.06
N ASP A 21 0.17 -9.26 -9.98
CA ASP A 21 0.17 -10.50 -10.77
C ASP A 21 0.03 -10.20 -12.27
N LEU A 22 -0.92 -9.32 -12.64
CA LEU A 22 -1.06 -8.84 -14.03
C LEU A 22 0.23 -8.18 -14.56
N TYR A 23 0.95 -7.45 -13.72
CA TYR A 23 2.22 -6.83 -14.12
C TYR A 23 3.32 -7.85 -14.38
N ARG A 24 3.37 -8.91 -13.58
CA ARG A 24 4.32 -10.01 -13.79
C ARG A 24 4.06 -10.68 -15.13
N ASP A 25 2.80 -10.97 -15.45
CA ASP A 25 2.42 -11.63 -16.69
C ASP A 25 2.80 -10.78 -17.91
N ILE A 26 2.45 -9.50 -17.89
CA ILE A 26 2.79 -8.55 -18.97
C ILE A 26 4.32 -8.42 -19.15
N ALA A 27 5.08 -8.42 -18.05
CA ALA A 27 6.54 -8.36 -18.12
C ALA A 27 7.16 -9.61 -18.78
N LEU A 28 6.58 -10.79 -18.54
CA LEU A 28 7.01 -12.04 -19.19
C LEU A 28 6.68 -12.04 -20.69
N GLU A 29 5.50 -11.57 -21.06
CA GLU A 29 5.11 -11.43 -22.48
C GLU A 29 6.05 -10.48 -23.23
N LEU A 30 6.47 -9.38 -22.60
CA LEU A 30 7.46 -8.47 -23.18
C LEU A 30 8.80 -9.14 -23.43
N ALA A 31 9.28 -9.90 -22.45
CA ALA A 31 10.56 -10.58 -22.56
C ALA A 31 10.54 -11.52 -23.77
N ALA A 32 9.43 -12.24 -23.97
CA ALA A 32 9.23 -13.11 -25.12
C ALA A 32 9.14 -12.34 -26.45
N ALA A 33 8.44 -11.21 -26.49
CA ALA A 33 8.35 -10.37 -27.69
C ALA A 33 9.71 -9.75 -28.07
N THR A 34 10.49 -9.31 -27.07
CA THR A 34 11.84 -8.75 -27.25
C THR A 34 12.80 -9.82 -27.78
N GLN A 35 12.63 -11.08 -27.37
CA GLN A 35 13.46 -12.17 -27.84
C GLN A 35 13.21 -12.47 -29.33
N ARG A 36 11.95 -12.52 -29.76
CA ARG A 36 11.58 -12.67 -31.18
C ARG A 36 12.15 -11.54 -32.04
N LEU A 37 12.15 -10.31 -31.52
CA LEU A 37 12.78 -9.19 -32.23
C LEU A 37 14.28 -9.38 -32.49
N ARG A 38 14.99 -9.98 -31.52
CA ARG A 38 16.43 -10.26 -31.65
C ARG A 38 16.73 -11.31 -32.73
N GLU A 39 15.73 -12.11 -33.12
CA GLU A 39 15.87 -13.16 -34.13
C GLU A 39 15.82 -12.62 -35.57
N GLY A 40 15.50 -11.33 -35.77
CA GLY A 40 15.95 -10.57 -36.94
C GLY A 40 14.96 -10.34 -38.08
N GLU A 41 13.65 -10.49 -37.85
CA GLU A 41 12.64 -10.16 -38.87
C GLU A 41 12.49 -8.63 -39.06
N LEU A 42 12.96 -8.07 -40.18
CA LEU A 42 13.14 -6.61 -40.37
C LEU A 42 11.85 -5.77 -40.34
N ASP A 43 10.71 -6.31 -40.79
CA ASP A 43 9.40 -5.67 -40.62
C ASP A 43 8.91 -5.75 -39.18
N GLU A 44 9.27 -6.83 -38.47
CA GLU A 44 9.04 -6.96 -37.03
C GLU A 44 9.93 -6.01 -36.23
N VAL A 45 11.14 -5.66 -36.71
CA VAL A 45 12.05 -4.70 -36.03
C VAL A 45 11.36 -3.37 -35.74
N LYS A 46 10.69 -2.76 -36.72
CA LYS A 46 9.94 -1.51 -36.50
C LYS A 46 8.73 -1.73 -35.59
N ALA A 47 7.98 -2.81 -35.80
CA ALA A 47 6.82 -3.14 -35.01
C ALA A 47 7.18 -3.35 -33.53
N ALA A 48 8.29 -4.01 -33.23
CA ALA A 48 8.68 -4.24 -31.86
C ALA A 48 9.53 -3.12 -31.24
N VAL A 49 10.18 -2.25 -32.01
CA VAL A 49 10.65 -0.96 -31.46
C VAL A 49 9.47 -0.15 -30.92
N LYS A 50 8.35 -0.13 -31.67
CA LYS A 50 7.10 0.49 -31.19
C LYS A 50 6.54 -0.26 -29.97
N ALA A 51 6.45 -1.59 -30.01
CA ALA A 51 5.93 -2.38 -28.89
C ALA A 51 6.77 -2.21 -27.61
N VAL A 52 8.10 -2.15 -27.72
CA VAL A 52 9.01 -1.89 -26.59
C VAL A 52 8.78 -0.49 -26.02
N LYS A 53 8.53 0.51 -26.87
CA LYS A 53 8.21 1.88 -26.41
C LYS A 53 6.87 1.92 -25.68
N ASP A 54 5.82 1.37 -26.29
CA ASP A 54 4.47 1.31 -25.72
C ASP A 54 4.50 0.59 -24.36
N LEU A 55 5.30 -0.48 -24.24
CA LEU A 55 5.42 -1.20 -22.99
C LEU A 55 6.31 -0.50 -21.95
N ARG A 56 7.33 0.26 -22.36
CA ARG A 56 8.05 1.12 -21.42
C ARG A 56 7.11 2.18 -20.82
N GLU A 57 6.22 2.74 -21.63
CA GLU A 57 5.21 3.71 -21.17
C GLU A 57 4.20 3.05 -20.21
N ALA A 58 3.67 1.89 -20.57
CA ALA A 58 2.77 1.13 -19.69
C ALA A 58 3.48 0.76 -18.37
N PHE A 59 4.73 0.27 -18.42
CA PHE A 59 5.52 -0.05 -17.23
C PHE A 59 5.76 1.16 -16.33
N GLN A 60 5.97 2.35 -16.89
CA GLN A 60 6.13 3.56 -16.08
C GLN A 60 4.86 3.90 -15.30
N ILE A 61 3.69 3.80 -15.92
CA ILE A 61 2.38 4.02 -15.26
C ILE A 61 2.21 3.06 -14.08
N VAL A 62 2.62 1.80 -14.27
CA VAL A 62 2.59 0.77 -13.24
C VAL A 62 3.50 1.10 -12.05
N MET A 63 4.73 1.53 -12.32
CA MET A 63 5.68 1.90 -11.28
C MET A 63 5.22 3.12 -10.48
N ASP A 64 4.55 4.07 -11.14
CA ASP A 64 3.94 5.22 -10.49
C ASP A 64 2.81 4.79 -9.55
N GLU A 65 1.95 3.86 -9.99
CA GLU A 65 0.86 3.33 -9.17
C GLU A 65 1.39 2.55 -7.96
N ARG A 66 2.41 1.70 -8.14
CA ARG A 66 3.10 1.04 -7.03
C ARG A 66 3.62 2.03 -5.99
N THR A 67 4.21 3.14 -6.45
CA THR A 67 4.73 4.19 -5.57
C THR A 67 3.60 4.87 -4.78
N ARG A 68 2.44 5.12 -5.40
CA ARG A 68 1.27 5.68 -4.71
C ARG A 68 0.74 4.74 -3.64
N VAL A 69 0.65 3.46 -3.97
CA VAL A 69 0.22 2.41 -3.06
C VAL A 69 1.14 2.29 -1.86
N ASP A 70 2.47 2.28 -2.06
CA ASP A 70 3.42 2.21 -0.95
C ASP A 70 3.33 3.45 -0.04
N LYS A 71 3.02 4.62 -0.61
CA LYS A 71 2.70 5.82 0.18
C LYS A 71 1.41 5.64 0.97
N LEU A 72 0.34 5.13 0.36
CA LEU A 72 -0.93 4.86 1.05
C LEU A 72 -0.75 3.84 2.18
N ARG A 73 -0.02 2.74 1.95
CA ARG A 73 0.33 1.77 2.99
C ARG A 73 1.04 2.44 4.17
N LYS A 74 2.05 3.28 3.90
CA LYS A 74 2.76 4.03 4.94
C LYS A 74 1.86 5.03 5.65
N GLN A 75 0.92 5.67 4.96
CA GLN A 75 -0.04 6.58 5.58
C GLN A 75 -1.05 5.84 6.45
N VAL A 76 -1.56 4.70 6.01
CA VAL A 76 -2.46 3.86 6.82
C VAL A 76 -1.72 3.32 8.04
N ALA A 77 -0.52 2.78 7.86
CA ALA A 77 0.33 2.34 8.97
C ALA A 77 0.72 3.51 9.89
N GLY A 78 1.00 4.68 9.32
CA GLY A 78 1.31 5.91 10.05
C GLY A 78 0.11 6.57 10.71
N ALA A 79 -1.12 6.33 10.23
CA ALA A 79 -2.37 6.76 10.86
C ALA A 79 -2.81 5.77 11.94
N ALA A 80 -2.58 4.46 11.72
CA ALA A 80 -2.71 3.43 12.75
C ALA A 80 -1.67 3.60 13.86
N ALA A 81 -0.45 4.04 13.53
CA ALA A 81 0.56 4.48 14.47
C ALA A 81 0.31 5.91 14.98
N GLY A 82 -0.47 6.71 14.24
CA GLY A 82 -0.71 8.15 14.38
C GLY A 82 -1.67 8.55 15.50
N GLY A 83 -1.92 7.64 16.44
CA GLY A 83 -2.09 8.00 17.84
C GLY A 83 -0.75 7.96 18.55
N THR A 84 0.30 8.64 18.04
CA THR A 84 1.65 8.68 18.63
C THR A 84 1.72 9.59 19.87
N GLY A 85 0.78 9.39 20.79
CA GLY A 85 1.10 9.41 22.20
C GLY A 85 0.57 8.09 22.71
N GLU A 86 1.45 7.10 22.91
CA GLU A 86 1.08 5.96 23.75
C GLU A 86 0.51 6.56 25.03
N LEU A 87 -0.80 6.37 25.25
CA LEU A 87 -1.41 6.75 26.51
C LEU A 87 -0.71 5.91 27.57
N ASP A 88 0.20 6.53 28.32
CA ASP A 88 0.84 5.89 29.45
C ASP A 88 -0.22 5.72 30.54
N PHE A 89 -0.90 4.58 30.50
CA PHE A 89 -1.92 4.21 31.47
C PHE A 89 -1.34 4.05 32.87
N ALA A 90 -0.04 3.78 33.01
CA ALA A 90 0.62 3.71 34.30
C ALA A 90 0.81 5.11 34.88
N ALA A 91 1.32 6.07 34.10
CA ALA A 91 1.42 7.47 34.51
C ALA A 91 0.05 8.10 34.79
N ALA A 92 -0.95 7.82 33.94
CA ALA A 92 -2.32 8.28 34.15
C ALA A 92 -2.92 7.71 35.45
N ARG A 93 -2.73 6.41 35.71
CA ARG A 93 -3.18 5.77 36.96
C ARG A 93 -2.48 6.36 38.18
N ALA A 94 -1.17 6.61 38.10
CA ALA A 94 -0.42 7.23 39.18
C ALA A 94 -0.93 8.66 39.49
N GLU A 95 -1.23 9.44 38.44
CA GLU A 95 -1.80 10.79 38.60
C GLU A 95 -3.19 10.77 39.23
N ILE A 96 -4.07 9.87 38.80
CA ILE A 96 -5.41 9.69 39.41
C ILE A 96 -5.27 9.31 40.89
N GLY A 97 -4.37 8.37 41.22
CA GLY A 97 -4.12 7.95 42.60
C GLY A 97 -3.67 9.10 43.51
N ARG A 98 -2.76 9.97 43.03
CA ARG A 98 -2.33 11.17 43.76
C ARG A 98 -3.48 12.14 44.02
N ARG A 99 -4.35 12.38 43.03
CA ARG A 99 -5.52 13.26 43.20
C ARG A 99 -6.50 12.71 44.23
N LEU A 100 -6.77 11.41 44.20
CA LEU A 100 -7.63 10.74 45.18
C LEU A 100 -7.05 10.77 46.60
N ALA A 101 -5.73 10.61 46.73
CA ALA A 101 -5.06 10.75 48.03
C ALA A 101 -5.24 12.17 48.60
N ARG A 102 -4.99 13.21 47.79
CA ARG A 102 -5.20 14.60 48.21
C ARG A 102 -6.65 14.89 48.62
N LEU A 103 -7.63 14.35 47.89
CA LEU A 103 -9.04 14.49 48.26
C LEU A 103 -9.38 13.80 49.58
N ARG A 104 -8.78 12.63 49.84
CA ARG A 104 -8.94 11.91 51.10
C ARG A 104 -8.33 12.70 52.27
N ASP A 105 -7.14 13.25 52.07
CA ASP A 105 -6.44 14.03 53.09
C ASP A 105 -7.20 15.34 53.39
N ALA A 106 -7.79 15.97 52.37
CA ALA A 106 -8.62 17.16 52.53
C ALA A 106 -9.97 16.88 53.22
N GLY A 107 -10.48 15.64 53.16
CA GLY A 107 -11.73 15.23 53.81
C GLY A 107 -11.64 14.99 55.31
N GLY A 108 -10.45 15.04 55.91
CA GLY A 108 -10.23 14.88 57.36
C GLY A 108 -10.29 16.18 58.17
N GLY A 109 -10.45 17.34 57.52
CA GLY A 109 -10.64 18.64 58.16
C GLY A 109 -12.11 19.05 58.17
N GLY A 110 -12.90 18.38 59.02
CA GLY A 110 -14.23 18.86 59.44
C GLY A 110 -14.13 19.58 60.78
#